data_AF-A0A6H2A046-F1
#
_entry.id   AF-A0A6H2A046-F1
#
_cell.length_a   1.000
_cell.length_b   1.000
_cell.length_c   1.000
_cell.angle_alpha   90.00
_cell.angle_beta   90.00
_cell.angle_gamma   90.00
#
_symmetry.space_group_name_H-M   'P 1'
#
loop_
_entity.id
_entity.type
_entity.pdbx_description
1 polymer ?
#
loop_
_entity_poly.entity_id
_entity_poly.type
_entity_poly.pdbx_seq_one_letter_code
_entity_poly.pdbx_strand_id
1 'polypeptide(L)' 'MIIPGALLAKEKWEDFILFLRPLPIDINDKKYILINWCNIVGVALTHDMVKAVLGELDKRARG' A
#
# COMPACT_ATOMS: atom_id res chain seq x y z
N MET A 1 5.78 8.05 9.81
CA MET A 1 6.14 6.68 9.38
C MET A 1 7.37 6.76 8.49
N ILE A 2 8.36 5.89 8.70
CA ILE A 2 9.58 5.84 7.89
C ILE A 2 9.44 4.66 6.92
N ILE A 3 9.51 4.95 5.62
CA ILE A 3 9.55 3.92 4.58
C ILE A 3 11.04 3.63 4.31
N PRO A 4 11.50 2.37 4.39
CA PRO A 4 12.86 2.01 4.02
C PRO A 4 13.19 2.47 2.60
N GLY A 5 14.32 3.16 2.41
CA GLY A 5 14.73 3.67 1.09
C GLY A 5 14.87 2.57 0.04
N ALA A 6 15.22 1.35 0.45
CA ALA A 6 15.30 0.17 -0.42
C ALA A 6 13.96 -0.24 -1.05
N LEU A 7 12.83 0.28 -0.54
CA LEU A 7 11.49 0.04 -1.09
C LEU A 7 11.01 1.18 -2.00
N LEU A 8 11.80 2.23 -2.23
CA LEU A 8 11.45 3.38 -3.08
C LEU A 8 11.85 3.17 -4.55
N ALA A 9 11.45 2.04 -5.12
CA ALA A 9 11.69 1.69 -6.52
C ALA A 9 10.44 1.06 -7.12
N LYS A 10 10.20 1.26 -8.42
CA LYS A 10 8.96 0.84 -9.09
C LYS A 10 8.78 -0.67 -9.01
N GLU A 11 9.88 -1.39 -9.14
CA GLU A 11 9.97 -2.84 -9.17
C GLU A 11 9.76 -3.45 -7.78
N LYS A 12 9.74 -2.62 -6.72
CA LYS A 12 9.60 -3.03 -5.31
C LYS A 12 8.18 -2.91 -4.78
N TRP A 13 7.19 -2.75 -5.65
CA TRP A 13 5.80 -2.56 -5.24
C TRP A 13 5.25 -3.74 -4.40
N GLU A 14 5.61 -4.99 -4.72
CA GLU A 14 5.19 -6.16 -3.95
C GLU A 14 5.82 -6.17 -2.55
N ASP A 15 7.13 -5.93 -2.46
CA ASP A 15 7.86 -5.81 -1.19
C ASP A 15 7.30 -4.66 -0.33
N PHE A 16 6.94 -3.54 -0.97
CA PHE A 16 6.30 -2.41 -0.30
C PHE A 16 4.93 -2.78 0.27
N ILE A 17 4.12 -3.56 -0.46
CA ILE A 17 2.83 -4.06 0.05
C ILE A 17 3.04 -5.01 1.23
N LEU A 18 4.01 -5.93 1.14
CA LEU A 18 4.36 -6.84 2.24
C LEU A 18 4.78 -6.08 3.49
N PHE A 19 5.46 -4.95 3.34
CA PHE A 19 5.80 -4.03 4.42
C PHE A 19 4.59 -3.28 4.98
N LEU A 20 3.72 -2.75 4.12
CA LEU A 20 2.59 -1.90 4.51
C LEU A 20 1.43 -2.68 5.15
N ARG A 21 1.12 -3.87 4.63
CA ARG A 21 -0.02 -4.69 5.04
C ARG A 21 -0.05 -5.03 6.55
N PRO A 22 1.03 -5.50 7.20
CA PRO A 22 1.01 -5.89 8.61
C PRO A 22 0.99 -4.71 9.59
N LEU A 23 1.13 -3.47 9.12
CA LEU A 23 1.19 -2.32 10.03
C LEU A 23 -0.14 -2.12 10.77
N PRO A 24 -0.09 -1.84 12.08
CA PRO A 24 -1.28 -1.64 12.93
C PRO A 24 -1.84 -0.22 12.78
N ILE A 25 -2.15 0.16 11.54
CA ILE A 25 -2.75 1.44 11.17
C ILE A 25 -4.06 1.17 10.42
N ASP A 26 -4.94 2.17 10.38
CA ASP A 26 -6.24 2.01 9.74
C ASP A 26 -6.13 1.96 8.21
N ILE A 27 -7.25 1.60 7.58
CA ILE A 27 -7.36 1.41 6.14
C ILE A 27 -7.09 2.69 5.35
N ASN A 28 -7.56 3.85 5.85
CA ASN A 28 -7.39 5.11 5.15
C ASN A 28 -5.93 5.55 5.19
N ASP A 29 -5.27 5.40 6.33
CA ASP A 29 -3.84 5.65 6.45
C ASP A 29 -3.02 4.77 5.51
N LYS A 30 -3.35 3.47 5.39
CA LYS A 30 -2.72 2.58 4.40
C LYS A 30 -2.91 3.07 2.96
N LYS A 31 -4.10 3.56 2.61
CA LYS A 31 -4.36 4.14 1.28
C LYS A 31 -3.54 5.39 1.03
N TYR A 32 -3.48 6.31 2.00
CA TYR A 32 -2.69 7.53 1.88
C TYR A 32 -1.20 7.23 1.73
N ILE A 33 -0.67 6.26 2.47
CA ILE A 33 0.72 5.81 2.37
C ILE A 33 0.99 5.18 0.98
N LEU A 34 0.08 4.36 0.47
CA LEU A 34 0.19 3.79 -0.88
C LEU A 34 0.19 4.88 -1.96
N ILE A 35 -0.73 5.85 -1.89
CA ILE A 35 -0.79 6.99 -2.83
C ILE A 35 0.51 7.79 -2.79
N ASN A 36 1.02 8.09 -1.60
CA ASN A 36 2.26 8.85 -1.45
C ASN A 36 3.46 8.08 -2.03
N TRP A 37 3.54 6.77 -1.76
CA TRP A 37 4.57 5.93 -2.35
C TRP A 37 4.52 5.92 -3.89
N CYS A 38 3.33 5.78 -4.48
CA CYS A 38 3.12 5.87 -5.93
C CYS A 38 3.62 7.21 -6.51
N ASN A 39 3.33 8.33 -5.82
CA ASN A 39 3.79 9.65 -6.25
C ASN A 39 5.31 9.79 -6.16
N ILE A 40 5.93 9.34 -5.07
CA ILE A 40 7.38 9.41 -4.86
C ILE A 40 8.14 8.59 -5.92
N VAL A 41 7.65 7.39 -6.20
CA VAL A 41 8.31 6.42 -7.09
C VAL A 41 7.92 6.66 -8.56
N GLY A 42 6.93 7.51 -8.82
CA GLY A 42 6.47 7.87 -10.17
C GLY A 42 5.73 6.73 -10.87
N VAL A 43 4.83 6.05 -10.14
CA VAL A 43 4.01 4.94 -10.62
C VAL A 43 2.54 5.31 -10.52
N ALA A 44 1.74 4.95 -11.52
CA ALA A 44 0.30 5.11 -11.45
C ALA A 44 -0.30 4.16 -10.41
N LEU A 45 -1.18 4.67 -9.56
CA LEU A 45 -1.94 3.84 -8.64
C LEU A 45 -2.91 2.94 -9.42
N THR A 46 -2.85 1.63 -9.19
CA THR A 46 -3.76 0.67 -9.83
C THR A 46 -4.73 0.06 -8.82
N HIS A 47 -5.83 -0.49 -9.33
CA HIS A 47 -6.81 -1.19 -8.50
C HIS A 47 -6.20 -2.41 -7.81
N ASP A 48 -5.30 -3.13 -8.48
CA ASP A 48 -4.63 -4.32 -7.94
C ASP A 48 -3.74 -3.97 -6.73
N MET A 49 -3.02 -2.84 -6.79
CA MET A 49 -2.22 -2.36 -5.66
C MET A 49 -3.10 -2.05 -4.44
N VAL A 50 -4.23 -1.37 -4.65
CA VAL A 50 -5.20 -1.07 -3.59
C VAL A 50 -5.74 -2.37 -2.99
N LYS A 51 -6.14 -3.32 -3.83
CA LYS A 51 -6.65 -4.63 -3.40
C LYS A 51 -5.59 -5.42 -2.62
N ALA A 52 -4.33 -5.36 -3.03
CA ALA A 52 -3.25 -6.08 -2.37
C ALA A 52 -2.90 -5.50 -0.98
N VAL A 53 -2.96 -4.18 -0.82
CA VAL A 53 -2.76 -3.51 0.49
C VAL A 53 -3.92 -3.77 1.44
N LEU A 54 -5.15 -3.75 0.93
CA LEU A 54 -6.36 -3.89 1.74
C LEU A 54 -6.80 -5.35 1.92
N GLY A 55 -6.28 -6.29 1.12
CA GLY A 55 -6.71 -7.69 1.15
C GLY A 55 -8.22 -7.87 0.89
N GLU A 56 -8.78 -8.99 1.36
CA GLU A 56 -10.23 -9.28 1.38
C GLU A 56 -11.01 -8.45 2.43
N LEU A 57 -10.55 -7.24 2.80
CA LEU A 57 -11.31 -6.36 3.71
C LEU A 57 -12.62 -5.87 3.09
N ASP A 58 -12.80 -6.02 1.77
CA ASP A 58 -14.06 -5.82 1.07
C ASP A 58 -15.18 -6.81 1.51
N LYS A 59 -14.84 -7.89 2.22
CA LYS A 59 -15.83 -8.80 2.82
C LYS A 59 -16.23 -8.43 4.26
N ARG A 60 -15.40 -7.71 5.01
CA ARG A 60 -15.74 -7.31 6.40
C ARG A 60 -16.43 -5.95 6.51
N ALA A 61 -16.28 -5.07 5.51
CA ALA A 61 -17.00 -3.79 5.49
C ALA A 61 -18.47 -3.89 5.03
N ARG A 62 -18.95 -5.09 4.67
CA ARG A 62 -20.33 -5.39 4.24
C ARG A 62 -21.02 -6.47 5.10
N GLY A 63 -20.57 -6.68 6.34
CA GLY A 63 -21.14 -7.62 7.30
C GLY A 63 -21.65 -6.90 8.54
#